data_AF-A0A8X6YPU5-F1
#
_entry.id   AF-A0A8X6YPU5-F1
#
_cell.length_a   1.000
_cell.length_b   1.000
_cell.length_c   1.000
_cell.angle_alpha   90.00
_cell.angle_beta   90.00
_cell.angle_gamma   90.00
#
_symmetry.space_group_name_H-M   'P 1'
#
loop_
_entity.id
_entity.type
_entity.pdbx_description
1 polymer ?
#
loop_
_entity_poly.entity_id
_entity_poly.type
_entity_poly.pdbx_seq_one_letter_code
_entity_poly.pdbx_strand_id
1 'polypeptide(L)'
;MYTKKENVSRLEEYDDANSHKKYVREVLQRLDDYGLTINASKCMFGCSEVPFVGYLVDKDGILPLPEKVELIANYKQPTTVRDLRKFLGILNFYRKFLPKAAHIQAPLHEFLKNSKRNDKREVKWNAEAINAFNQCKNQLANVTLLAHPSQDADLALMTDASDFGLGASLNEITSHGFKPLGFFSKKLAPAQTKYSAFDRELLAAYSAIKERIKNTERKNGVDEVAEWL
;
A
#
# COMPACT_ATOMS: atom_id res chain seq x y z
N MET A 1 9.05 -19.38 -37.18
CA MET A 1 9.19 -17.93 -37.42
C MET A 1 7.82 -17.29 -37.29
N TYR A 2 7.50 -16.76 -36.11
CA TYR A 2 6.41 -15.80 -35.93
C TYR A 2 6.89 -14.81 -34.88
N THR A 3 7.04 -13.57 -35.32
CA THR A 3 7.57 -12.40 -34.63
C THR A 3 6.57 -11.91 -33.59
N LYS A 4 6.93 -12.05 -32.31
CA LYS A 4 6.38 -11.26 -31.19
C LYS A 4 7.57 -10.73 -30.38
N LYS A 5 8.30 -9.79 -31.00
CA LYS A 5 9.33 -8.97 -30.34
C LYS A 5 8.92 -7.51 -30.52
N GLU A 6 7.86 -7.06 -29.85
CA GLU A 6 7.46 -5.65 -29.92
C GLU A 6 6.88 -5.09 -28.61
N ASN A 7 7.09 -5.76 -27.47
CA ASN A 7 6.66 -5.25 -26.17
C ASN A 7 7.79 -5.13 -25.13
N VAL A 8 9.06 -5.29 -25.53
CA VAL A 8 10.21 -5.35 -24.60
C VAL A 8 11.01 -4.03 -24.56
N SER A 9 10.68 -3.02 -25.37
CA SER A 9 11.46 -1.77 -25.48
C SER A 9 10.86 -0.54 -24.77
N ARG A 10 9.73 -0.66 -24.06
CA ARG A 10 8.90 0.52 -23.74
C ARG A 10 9.22 1.26 -22.44
N LEU A 11 10.28 0.94 -21.68
CA LEU A 11 10.55 1.65 -20.41
C LEU A 11 12.03 1.99 -20.14
N GLU A 12 12.97 1.57 -20.98
CA GLU A 12 14.39 1.94 -20.82
C GLU A 12 14.76 3.29 -21.50
N GLU A 13 13.81 3.95 -22.18
CA GLU A 13 13.98 5.25 -22.87
C GLU A 13 13.30 6.44 -22.13
N TYR A 14 13.41 6.55 -20.81
CA TYR A 14 12.70 7.61 -20.04
C TYR A 14 13.61 8.55 -19.25
N ASP A 15 14.90 8.62 -19.57
CA ASP A 15 15.86 9.30 -18.70
C ASP A 15 16.44 10.60 -19.27
N ASP A 16 15.71 11.26 -20.17
CA ASP A 16 16.12 12.56 -20.68
C ASP A 16 14.97 13.60 -20.69
N ALA A 17 15.35 14.85 -20.42
CA ALA A 17 14.41 15.96 -20.32
C ALA A 17 13.64 16.24 -21.63
N ASN A 18 14.17 15.84 -22.79
CA ASN A 18 13.48 15.99 -24.07
C ASN A 18 12.39 14.93 -24.24
N SER A 19 12.66 13.68 -23.85
CA SER A 19 11.64 12.63 -23.80
C SER A 19 10.48 13.01 -22.87
N HIS A 20 10.78 13.51 -21.67
CA HIS A 20 9.74 14.03 -20.76
C HIS A 20 8.87 15.13 -21.43
N LYS A 21 9.51 16.13 -22.06
CA LYS A 21 8.78 17.21 -22.77
C LYS A 21 7.92 16.67 -23.91
N LYS A 22 8.39 15.68 -24.65
CA LYS A 22 7.62 15.01 -25.72
C LYS A 22 6.36 14.37 -25.15
N TYR A 23 6.48 13.57 -24.09
CA TYR A 23 5.33 12.89 -23.49
C TYR A 23 4.33 13.87 -22.87
N VAL A 24 4.80 14.91 -22.18
CA VAL A 24 3.91 15.94 -21.65
C VAL A 24 3.11 16.60 -22.77
N ARG A 25 3.74 16.97 -23.90
CA ARG A 25 3.01 17.51 -25.05
C ARG A 25 1.97 16.54 -25.61
N GLU A 26 2.33 15.26 -25.72
CA GLU A 26 1.42 14.24 -26.24
C GLU A 26 0.18 14.04 -25.34
N VAL A 27 0.39 14.07 -24.02
CA VAL A 27 -0.72 14.01 -23.04
C VAL A 27 -1.59 15.27 -23.15
N LEU A 28 -0.99 16.45 -23.19
CA LEU A 28 -1.74 17.72 -23.30
C LEU A 28 -2.54 17.80 -24.60
N GLN A 29 -1.96 17.35 -25.73
CA GLN A 29 -2.67 17.30 -27.01
C GLN A 29 -3.88 16.37 -26.93
N ARG A 30 -3.74 15.18 -26.34
CA ARG A 30 -4.88 14.28 -26.15
C ARG A 30 -5.95 14.86 -25.24
N LEU A 31 -5.58 15.62 -24.21
CA LEU A 31 -6.58 16.26 -23.36
C LEU A 31 -7.36 17.32 -24.16
N ASP A 32 -6.67 18.11 -24.98
CA ASP A 32 -7.27 19.11 -25.86
C ASP A 32 -8.20 18.49 -26.91
N ASP A 33 -7.75 17.42 -27.59
CA ASP A 33 -8.52 16.69 -28.61
C ASP A 33 -9.87 16.17 -28.07
N TYR A 34 -9.93 15.84 -26.77
CA TYR A 34 -11.14 15.36 -26.08
C TYR A 34 -11.84 16.43 -25.25
N GLY A 35 -11.45 17.71 -25.36
CA GLY A 35 -12.08 18.83 -24.67
C GLY A 35 -11.90 18.85 -23.15
N LEU A 36 -10.85 18.21 -22.63
CA LEU A 36 -10.52 18.17 -21.21
C LEU A 36 -9.57 19.31 -20.84
N THR A 37 -9.98 20.15 -19.90
CA THR A 37 -9.15 21.26 -19.40
C THR A 37 -8.39 20.88 -18.13
N ILE A 38 -7.12 21.27 -18.03
CA ILE A 38 -6.31 21.12 -16.82
C ILE A 38 -6.19 22.42 -16.05
N ASN A 39 -6.06 22.32 -14.73
CA ASN A 39 -5.76 23.48 -13.89
C ASN A 39 -4.23 23.68 -13.80
N ALA A 40 -3.70 24.62 -14.58
CA ALA A 40 -2.27 24.89 -14.66
C ALA A 40 -1.61 25.19 -13.30
N SER A 41 -2.33 25.80 -12.34
CA SER A 41 -1.76 26.11 -11.02
C SER A 41 -1.57 24.88 -10.13
N LYS A 42 -2.18 23.74 -10.48
CA LYS A 42 -2.01 22.46 -9.79
C LYS A 42 -1.10 21.49 -10.54
N CYS A 43 -0.59 21.88 -11.71
CA CYS A 43 0.28 21.05 -12.52
C CYS A 43 1.74 21.20 -12.05
N MET A 44 2.44 20.06 -12.00
CA MET A 44 3.87 19.98 -11.71
C MET A 44 4.53 19.23 -12.87
N PHE A 45 5.58 19.81 -13.45
CA PHE A 45 6.30 19.24 -14.61
C PHE A 45 7.79 19.24 -14.34
N GLY A 46 8.49 18.18 -14.75
CA GLY A 46 9.96 18.07 -14.62
C GLY A 46 10.49 18.13 -13.19
N CYS A 47 9.69 17.76 -12.19
CA CYS A 47 10.11 17.72 -10.78
C CYS A 47 10.78 16.38 -10.44
N SER A 48 11.77 16.39 -9.54
CA SER A 48 12.42 15.18 -9.02
C SER A 48 11.53 14.38 -8.08
N GLU A 49 10.57 15.05 -7.45
CA GLU A 49 9.55 14.47 -6.58
C GLU A 49 8.18 15.07 -6.91
N VAL A 50 7.13 14.26 -6.79
CA VAL A 50 5.77 14.70 -7.09
C VAL A 50 4.75 14.11 -6.11
N PRO A 51 3.87 14.94 -5.52
CA PRO A 51 2.69 14.47 -4.80
C PRO A 51 1.71 13.76 -5.76
N PHE A 52 1.41 12.49 -5.51
CA PHE A 52 0.48 11.71 -6.31
C PHE A 52 -0.38 10.78 -5.44
N VAL A 53 -1.70 10.98 -5.48
CA VAL A 53 -2.71 10.12 -4.81
C VAL A 53 -2.35 9.83 -3.34
N GLY A 54 -1.98 10.87 -2.58
CA GLY A 54 -1.67 10.74 -1.14
C GLY A 54 -0.27 10.20 -0.82
N TYR A 55 0.58 10.04 -1.83
CA TYR A 55 1.99 9.66 -1.72
C TYR A 55 2.89 10.77 -2.27
N LEU A 56 4.12 10.84 -1.76
CA LEU A 56 5.24 11.49 -2.42
C LEU A 56 5.95 10.43 -3.26
N VAL A 57 6.13 10.69 -4.55
CA VAL A 57 6.78 9.78 -5.49
C VAL A 57 8.07 10.43 -5.98
N ASP A 58 9.18 9.71 -5.87
CA ASP A 58 10.48 10.12 -6.36
C ASP A 58 11.09 9.01 -7.23
N LYS A 59 12.36 9.17 -7.63
CA LYS A 59 13.10 8.19 -8.42
C LYS A 59 13.35 6.87 -7.67
N ASP A 60 13.41 6.90 -6.34
CA ASP A 60 13.84 5.77 -5.51
C ASP A 60 12.66 4.91 -5.06
N GLY A 61 11.48 5.53 -4.91
CA GLY A 61 10.26 4.86 -4.51
C GLY A 61 9.10 5.81 -4.18
N ILE A 62 8.34 5.41 -3.17
CA ILE A 62 7.16 6.11 -2.69
C ILE A 62 7.16 6.22 -1.17
N LEU A 63 6.65 7.34 -0.68
CA LEU A 63 6.44 7.65 0.73
C LEU A 63 5.03 8.20 0.96
N PRO A 64 4.44 8.08 2.15
CA PRO A 64 3.31 8.92 2.53
C PRO A 64 3.67 10.40 2.46
N LEU A 65 2.72 11.26 2.08
CA LEU A 65 2.95 12.71 2.10
C LEU A 65 3.30 13.20 3.51
N PRO A 66 4.33 14.04 3.70
CA PRO A 66 4.73 14.55 5.02
C PRO A 66 3.58 15.19 5.80
N GLU A 67 2.74 15.99 5.13
CA GLU A 67 1.55 16.60 5.74
C GLU A 67 0.56 15.55 6.28
N LYS A 68 0.40 14.41 5.58
CA LYS A 68 -0.48 13.33 6.02
C LYS A 68 0.11 12.58 7.21
N VAL A 69 1.43 12.39 7.21
CA VAL A 69 2.16 11.82 8.35
C VAL A 69 2.00 12.71 9.58
N GLU A 70 2.19 14.02 9.44
CA GLU A 70 2.06 14.98 10.53
C GLU A 70 0.62 15.02 11.09
N LEU A 71 -0.39 15.03 10.23
CA LEU A 71 -1.80 14.97 10.63
C LEU A 71 -2.11 13.71 11.47
N ILE A 72 -1.45 12.60 11.17
CA ILE A 72 -1.65 11.33 11.88
C ILE A 72 -0.83 11.31 13.18
N ALA A 73 0.39 11.86 13.17
CA ALA A 73 1.22 12.04 14.36
C ALA A 73 0.55 12.96 15.40
N ASN A 74 -0.16 13.99 14.94
CA ASN A 74 -0.91 14.91 15.79
C ASN A 74 -2.39 14.52 15.98
N TYR A 75 -2.79 13.34 15.47
CA TYR A 75 -4.19 12.90 15.57
C TYR A 75 -4.58 12.73 17.04
N LYS A 76 -5.66 13.43 17.44
CA LYS A 76 -6.22 13.35 18.78
C LYS A 76 -6.84 11.98 19.01
N GLN A 77 -6.69 11.46 20.23
CA GLN A 77 -7.25 10.17 20.61
C GLN A 77 -8.77 10.15 20.35
N PRO A 78 -9.29 9.21 19.52
CA PRO A 78 -10.71 9.14 19.20
C PRO A 78 -11.58 8.92 20.45
N THR A 79 -12.63 9.72 20.61
CA THR A 79 -13.58 9.57 21.73
C THR A 79 -14.72 8.62 21.39
N THR A 80 -15.11 8.52 20.11
CA THR A 80 -16.22 7.68 19.64
C THR A 80 -15.76 6.57 18.71
N VAL A 81 -16.54 5.47 18.65
CA VAL A 81 -16.31 4.35 17.73
C VAL A 81 -16.28 4.81 16.26
N ARG A 82 -17.13 5.79 15.90
CA ARG A 82 -17.10 6.43 14.57
C ARG A 82 -15.76 7.07 14.27
N ASP A 83 -15.19 7.81 15.21
CA ASP A 83 -13.92 8.52 15.00
C ASP A 83 -12.73 7.55 14.99
N LEU A 84 -12.81 6.49 15.81
CA LEU A 84 -11.83 5.40 15.76
C LEU A 84 -11.85 4.69 14.40
N ARG A 85 -13.04 4.45 13.83
CA ARG A 85 -13.17 3.89 12.49
C ARG A 85 -12.56 4.78 11.42
N LYS A 86 -12.72 6.10 11.50
CA LYS A 86 -12.07 7.04 10.57
C LYS A 86 -10.55 6.93 10.66
N PHE A 87 -10.02 6.93 11.88
CA PHE A 87 -8.59 6.78 12.12
C PHE A 87 -8.04 5.47 11.52
N LEU A 88 -8.68 4.34 11.80
CA LEU A 88 -8.30 3.04 11.23
C LEU A 88 -8.45 3.01 9.70
N GLY A 89 -9.43 3.72 9.15
CA GLY A 89 -9.59 3.87 7.70
C GLY A 89 -8.40 4.58 7.06
N ILE A 90 -7.86 5.62 7.70
CA ILE A 90 -6.65 6.33 7.26
C ILE A 90 -5.44 5.39 7.32
N LEU A 91 -5.26 4.66 8.42
CA LEU A 91 -4.15 3.70 8.55
C LEU A 91 -4.24 2.58 7.49
N ASN A 92 -5.44 2.12 7.18
CA ASN A 92 -5.64 1.08 6.17
C ASN A 92 -5.23 1.56 4.76
N PHE A 93 -5.36 2.85 4.45
CA PHE A 93 -4.83 3.42 3.21
C PHE A 93 -3.32 3.27 3.11
N TYR A 94 -2.60 3.47 4.22
CA TYR A 94 -1.15 3.34 4.31
C TYR A 94 -0.66 1.94 4.73
N ARG A 95 -1.54 0.93 4.78
CA ARG A 95 -1.20 -0.42 5.31
C ARG A 95 0.04 -1.06 4.66
N LYS A 96 0.31 -0.76 3.38
CA LYS A 96 1.46 -1.30 2.64
C LYS A 96 2.82 -0.87 3.22
N PHE A 97 2.82 0.19 4.03
CA PHE A 97 3.97 0.72 4.74
C PHE A 97 4.11 0.21 6.17
N LEU A 98 3.06 -0.43 6.70
CA LEU A 98 2.94 -0.74 8.12
C LEU A 98 3.23 -2.22 8.36
N PRO A 99 4.43 -2.58 8.87
CA PRO A 99 4.72 -3.97 9.22
C PRO A 99 3.84 -4.42 10.38
N LYS A 100 3.32 -5.65 10.28
CA LYS A 100 2.48 -6.28 11.33
C LYS A 100 1.24 -5.46 11.72
N ALA A 101 0.70 -4.66 10.78
CA ALA A 101 -0.42 -3.75 11.01
C ALA A 101 -1.64 -4.41 11.68
N ALA A 102 -2.00 -5.64 11.29
CA ALA A 102 -3.17 -6.32 11.85
C ALA A 102 -2.99 -6.65 13.34
N HIS A 103 -1.77 -7.01 13.75
CA HIS A 103 -1.44 -7.31 15.14
C HIS A 103 -1.48 -6.04 16.00
N ILE A 104 -0.83 -4.96 15.53
CA ILE A 104 -0.76 -3.70 16.27
C ILE A 104 -2.15 -3.05 16.38
N GLN A 105 -2.97 -3.13 15.33
CA GLN A 105 -4.32 -2.57 15.34
C GLN A 105 -5.34 -3.47 16.05
N ALA A 106 -4.96 -4.68 16.47
CA ALA A 106 -5.87 -5.64 17.09
C ALA A 106 -6.67 -5.08 18.26
N PRO A 107 -6.03 -4.40 19.26
CA PRO A 107 -6.76 -3.88 20.41
C PRO A 107 -7.75 -2.77 20.01
N LEU A 108 -7.47 -2.04 18.94
CA LEU A 108 -8.34 -1.00 18.41
C LEU A 108 -9.57 -1.60 17.71
N HIS A 109 -9.39 -2.70 16.98
CA HIS A 109 -10.48 -3.40 16.31
C HIS A 109 -11.49 -4.04 17.27
N GLU A 110 -11.10 -4.33 18.51
CA GLU A 110 -12.01 -4.86 19.53
C GLU A 110 -13.17 -3.89 19.82
N PHE A 111 -12.91 -2.58 19.85
CA PHE A 111 -13.97 -1.56 20.01
C PHE A 111 -14.90 -1.45 18.79
N LEU A 112 -14.48 -1.96 17.63
CA LEU A 112 -15.32 -1.97 16.43
C LEU A 112 -16.24 -3.20 16.34
N LYS A 113 -16.08 -4.20 17.21
CA LYS A 113 -16.93 -5.40 17.18
C LYS A 113 -18.40 -5.04 17.39
N ASN A 114 -19.27 -5.62 16.57
CA ASN A 114 -20.72 -5.40 16.59
C ASN A 114 -21.15 -3.93 16.49
N SER A 115 -20.28 -3.05 15.95
CA SER A 115 -20.57 -1.63 15.85
C SER A 115 -21.20 -1.28 14.50
N LYS A 116 -22.11 -0.30 14.51
CA LYS A 116 -22.72 0.25 13.29
C LYS A 116 -21.80 1.29 12.65
N ARG A 117 -22.01 1.61 11.37
CA ARG A 117 -21.17 2.58 10.62
C ARG A 117 -21.04 3.95 11.32
N ASN A 118 -22.15 4.46 11.85
CA ASN A 118 -22.23 5.76 12.53
C ASN A 118 -22.36 5.63 14.05
N ASP A 119 -21.79 4.57 14.61
CA ASP A 119 -21.83 4.30 16.03
C ASP A 119 -21.09 5.36 16.84
N LYS A 120 -21.83 6.08 17.69
CA LYS A 120 -21.32 7.16 18.54
C LYS A 120 -20.99 6.70 19.95
N ARG A 121 -21.03 5.39 20.24
CA ARG A 121 -20.60 4.85 21.54
C ARG A 121 -19.18 5.34 21.85
N GLU A 122 -18.96 5.66 23.11
CA GLU A 122 -17.65 6.08 23.61
C GLU A 122 -16.67 4.91 23.58
N VAL A 123 -15.43 5.21 23.21
CA VAL A 123 -14.32 4.26 23.25
C VAL A 123 -13.79 4.22 24.68
N LYS A 124 -13.98 3.09 25.36
CA LYS A 124 -13.42 2.85 26.69
C LYS A 124 -11.95 2.43 26.55
N TRP A 125 -11.06 3.41 26.45
CA TRP A 125 -9.63 3.18 26.29
C TRP A 125 -9.03 2.45 27.50
N ASN A 126 -8.28 1.39 27.21
CA ASN A 126 -7.43 0.70 28.17
C ASN A 126 -5.95 0.92 27.80
N ALA A 127 -5.04 0.50 28.67
CA ALA A 127 -3.60 0.69 28.46
C ALA A 127 -3.11 0.06 27.15
N GLU A 128 -3.61 -1.12 26.81
CA GLU A 128 -3.25 -1.84 25.58
C GLU A 128 -3.67 -1.07 24.32
N ALA A 129 -4.88 -0.55 24.29
CA ALA A 129 -5.39 0.26 23.19
C ALA A 129 -4.65 1.58 23.04
N ILE A 130 -4.33 2.26 24.15
CA ILE A 130 -3.54 3.50 24.12
C ILE A 130 -2.16 3.23 23.53
N ASN A 131 -1.52 2.14 23.96
CA ASN A 131 -0.24 1.71 23.40
C ASN A 131 -0.35 1.39 21.90
N ALA A 132 -1.36 0.61 21.48
CA ALA A 132 -1.62 0.31 20.08
C ALA A 132 -1.85 1.57 19.23
N PHE A 133 -2.60 2.55 19.73
CA PHE A 133 -2.85 3.81 19.06
C PHE A 133 -1.55 4.61 18.84
N ASN A 134 -0.72 4.73 19.88
CA ASN A 134 0.56 5.41 19.80
C ASN A 134 1.54 4.67 18.88
N GLN A 135 1.57 3.33 18.92
CA GLN A 135 2.38 2.53 18.00
C GLN A 135 1.97 2.75 16.54
N CYS A 136 0.67 2.77 16.23
CA CYS A 136 0.21 3.05 14.87
C CYS A 136 0.67 4.43 14.37
N LYS A 137 0.59 5.45 15.22
CA LYS A 137 1.07 6.80 14.90
C LYS A 137 2.58 6.82 14.65
N ASN A 138 3.34 6.18 15.53
CA ASN A 138 4.80 6.11 15.42
C ASN A 138 5.27 5.32 14.20
N GLN A 139 4.61 4.22 13.83
CA GLN A 139 4.98 3.45 12.64
C GLN A 139 4.83 4.27 11.37
N LEU A 140 3.77 5.07 11.26
CA LEU A 140 3.57 5.90 10.08
C LEU A 140 4.52 7.10 10.06
N ALA A 141 4.90 7.63 11.23
CA ALA A 141 5.93 8.67 11.35
C ALA A 141 7.31 8.18 10.92
N ASN A 142 7.62 6.91 11.19
CA ASN A 142 8.93 6.28 10.90
C ASN A 142 8.83 5.31 9.72
N VAL A 143 8.01 5.65 8.73
CA VAL A 143 7.76 4.82 7.58
C VAL A 143 9.01 4.66 6.72
N THR A 144 9.30 3.41 6.33
CA THR A 144 10.35 3.11 5.37
C THR A 144 9.87 3.41 3.95
N LEU A 145 10.75 3.98 3.13
CA LEU A 145 10.52 4.14 1.70
C LEU A 145 10.22 2.78 1.06
N LEU A 146 9.12 2.71 0.31
CA LEU A 146 8.81 1.54 -0.50
C LEU A 146 9.36 1.77 -1.90
N ALA A 147 10.21 0.86 -2.35
CA ALA A 147 10.88 1.00 -3.63
C ALA A 147 9.94 0.81 -4.81
N HIS A 148 10.32 1.41 -5.94
CA HIS A 148 9.80 0.95 -7.23
C HIS A 148 10.38 -0.44 -7.52
N PRO A 149 9.56 -1.39 -7.99
CA PRO A 149 10.06 -2.69 -8.42
C PRO A 149 10.92 -2.50 -9.67
N SER A 150 12.16 -2.97 -9.64
CA SER A 150 13.00 -3.00 -10.84
C SER A 150 12.48 -4.06 -11.82
N GLN A 151 12.67 -3.79 -13.10
CA GLN A 151 12.36 -4.79 -14.13
C GLN A 151 13.30 -5.99 -13.96
N ASP A 152 12.75 -7.20 -14.04
CA ASP A 152 13.48 -8.48 -13.95
C ASP A 152 14.27 -8.73 -12.64
N ALA A 153 13.97 -7.99 -11.57
CA ALA A 153 14.62 -8.23 -10.28
C ALA A 153 14.10 -9.48 -9.57
N ASP A 154 15.02 -10.17 -8.88
CA ASP A 154 14.69 -11.28 -8.02
C ASP A 154 13.87 -10.79 -6.82
N LEU A 155 12.74 -11.44 -6.58
CA LEU A 155 11.82 -11.09 -5.50
C LEU A 155 11.89 -12.10 -4.37
N ALA A 156 11.97 -11.60 -3.14
CA ALA A 156 11.86 -12.39 -1.92
C ALA A 156 10.54 -12.06 -1.20
N LEU A 157 9.69 -13.07 -1.03
CA LEU A 157 8.54 -13.01 -0.15
C LEU A 157 8.90 -13.64 1.19
N MET A 158 8.94 -12.83 2.25
CA MET A 158 9.16 -13.31 3.61
C MET A 158 7.81 -13.35 4.32
N THR A 159 7.41 -14.49 4.84
CA THR A 159 6.14 -14.66 5.55
C THR A 159 6.37 -15.06 7.00
N ASP A 160 5.41 -14.71 7.84
CA ASP A 160 5.36 -15.08 9.24
C ASP A 160 3.89 -15.27 9.63
N ALA A 161 3.59 -16.31 10.37
CA ALA A 161 2.25 -16.58 10.87
C ALA A 161 2.24 -16.82 12.38
N SER A 162 1.25 -16.23 13.04
CA SER A 162 1.02 -16.39 14.48
C SER A 162 -0.37 -16.95 14.76
N ASP A 163 -0.67 -17.25 16.03
CA ASP A 163 -2.02 -17.59 16.47
C ASP A 163 -3.04 -16.49 16.21
N PHE A 164 -2.57 -15.26 16.05
CA PHE A 164 -3.42 -14.09 15.86
C PHE A 164 -3.62 -13.72 14.37
N GLY A 165 -2.56 -13.77 13.58
CA GLY A 165 -2.54 -13.16 12.27
C GLY A 165 -1.37 -13.58 11.38
N LEU A 166 -1.52 -13.24 10.11
CA LEU A 166 -0.57 -13.43 9.03
C LEU A 166 0.20 -12.13 8.80
N GLY A 167 1.48 -12.25 8.48
CA GLY A 167 2.36 -11.18 8.04
C GLY A 167 3.15 -11.61 6.82
N ALA A 168 3.46 -10.65 5.94
CA ALA A 168 4.48 -10.84 4.93
C ALA A 168 5.15 -9.52 4.55
N SER A 169 6.39 -9.59 4.07
CA SER A 169 7.07 -8.51 3.36
C SER A 169 7.47 -9.00 1.97
N LEU A 170 7.13 -8.21 0.96
CA LEU A 170 7.65 -8.40 -0.39
C LEU A 170 8.85 -7.49 -0.55
N ASN A 171 9.98 -8.08 -0.96
CA ASN A 171 11.24 -7.38 -1.10
C ASN A 171 11.87 -7.70 -2.44
N GLU A 172 12.62 -6.74 -2.97
CA GLU A 172 13.57 -6.96 -4.05
C GLU A 172 14.90 -7.41 -3.43
N ILE A 173 15.53 -8.42 -4.04
CA ILE A 173 16.86 -8.88 -3.65
C ILE A 173 17.88 -8.05 -4.39
N THR A 174 18.74 -7.36 -3.65
CA THR A 174 19.81 -6.53 -4.21
C THR A 174 21.16 -6.98 -3.66
N SER A 175 22.26 -6.55 -4.30
CA SER A 175 23.62 -6.75 -3.78
C SER A 175 23.85 -6.15 -2.39
N HIS A 176 23.02 -5.18 -1.99
CA HIS A 176 23.09 -4.47 -0.70
C HIS A 176 22.06 -5.00 0.31
N GLY A 177 21.35 -6.08 0.01
CA GLY A 177 20.34 -6.69 0.86
C GLY A 177 18.91 -6.52 0.32
N PHE A 178 17.93 -6.59 1.22
CA PHE A 178 16.51 -6.55 0.85
C PHE A 178 15.99 -5.11 0.76
N LYS A 179 15.38 -4.77 -0.38
CA LYS A 179 14.70 -3.49 -0.58
C LYS A 179 13.18 -3.70 -0.49
N PRO A 180 12.47 -3.12 0.49
CA PRO A 180 11.04 -3.41 0.68
C PRO A 180 10.18 -2.79 -0.44
N LEU A 181 9.31 -3.61 -1.02
CA LEU A 181 8.30 -3.21 -2.01
C LEU A 181 6.91 -3.04 -1.36
N GLY A 182 6.68 -3.69 -0.22
CA GLY A 182 5.49 -3.50 0.58
C GLY A 182 5.28 -4.58 1.63
N PHE A 183 4.45 -4.25 2.61
CA PHE A 183 4.05 -5.13 3.70
C PHE A 183 2.61 -5.60 3.54
N PHE A 184 2.37 -6.83 3.99
CA PHE A 184 1.06 -7.43 4.10
C PHE A 184 0.83 -7.87 5.55
N SER A 185 -0.39 -7.63 6.04
CA SER A 185 -0.81 -8.13 7.34
C SER A 185 -2.31 -8.37 7.35
N LYS A 186 -2.73 -9.49 7.94
CA LYS A 186 -4.14 -9.89 7.99
C LYS A 186 -4.44 -10.68 9.25
N LYS A 187 -5.53 -10.36 9.94
CA LYS A 187 -6.03 -11.14 11.07
C LYS A 187 -6.60 -12.48 10.58
N LEU A 188 -6.32 -13.55 11.31
CA LEU A 188 -6.89 -14.87 11.03
C LEU A 188 -8.39 -14.89 11.32
N ALA A 189 -9.16 -15.57 10.48
CA ALA A 189 -10.55 -15.88 10.77
C ALA A 189 -10.63 -16.97 11.87
N PRO A 190 -11.74 -17.06 12.65
CA PRO A 190 -11.87 -18.03 13.74
C PRO A 190 -11.68 -19.51 13.33
N ALA A 191 -11.94 -19.85 12.07
CA ALA A 191 -11.65 -21.18 11.55
C ALA A 191 -10.14 -21.38 11.30
N GLN A 192 -9.47 -20.34 10.82
CA GLN A 192 -8.04 -20.36 10.44
C GLN A 192 -7.12 -20.33 11.66
N THR A 193 -7.58 -19.82 12.81
CA THR A 193 -6.81 -19.87 14.06
C THR A 193 -6.59 -21.30 14.56
N LYS A 194 -7.39 -22.26 14.09
CA LYS A 194 -7.27 -23.69 14.44
C LYS A 194 -6.34 -24.48 13.52
N TYR A 195 -5.81 -23.84 12.47
CA TYR A 195 -4.88 -24.48 11.56
C TYR A 195 -3.55 -24.77 12.25
N SER A 196 -2.82 -25.78 11.76
CA SER A 196 -1.47 -26.06 12.25
C SER A 196 -0.53 -24.89 11.97
N ALA A 197 0.62 -24.84 12.65
CA ALA A 197 1.63 -23.81 12.36
C ALA A 197 2.03 -23.82 10.87
N PHE A 198 2.25 -25.00 10.30
CA PHE A 198 2.60 -25.18 8.88
C PHE A 198 1.51 -24.66 7.94
N ASP A 199 0.24 -24.98 8.20
CA ASP A 199 -0.88 -24.53 7.37
C ASP A 199 -1.04 -23.01 7.41
N ARG A 200 -0.73 -22.38 8.56
CA ARG A 200 -0.81 -20.92 8.70
C ARG A 200 0.32 -20.21 7.97
N GLU A 201 1.53 -20.76 7.98
CA GLU A 201 2.65 -20.25 7.16
C GLU A 201 2.31 -20.33 5.67
N LEU A 202 1.79 -21.47 5.20
CA LEU A 202 1.35 -21.61 3.82
C LEU A 202 0.23 -20.62 3.47
N LEU A 203 -0.71 -20.40 4.39
CA LEU A 203 -1.78 -19.42 4.22
C LEU A 203 -1.25 -17.98 4.18
N ALA A 204 -0.19 -17.65 4.93
CA ALA A 204 0.48 -16.35 4.89
C ALA A 204 1.05 -16.10 3.49
N ALA A 205 1.84 -17.06 2.97
CA ALA A 205 2.42 -17.00 1.63
C ALA A 205 1.35 -16.86 0.55
N TYR A 206 0.35 -17.75 0.55
CA TYR A 206 -0.75 -17.69 -0.41
C TYR A 206 -1.52 -16.36 -0.36
N SER A 207 -1.83 -15.88 0.85
CA SER A 207 -2.60 -14.64 1.02
C SER A 207 -1.83 -13.41 0.54
N ALA A 208 -0.53 -13.35 0.83
CA ALA A 208 0.33 -12.26 0.41
C ALA A 208 0.46 -12.21 -1.13
N ILE A 209 0.69 -13.36 -1.77
CA ILE A 209 0.75 -13.48 -3.24
C ILE A 209 -0.58 -13.05 -3.87
N LYS A 210 -1.70 -13.59 -3.37
CA LYS A 210 -3.04 -13.27 -3.87
C LYS A 210 -3.37 -11.77 -3.77
N GLU A 211 -3.01 -11.13 -2.67
CA GLU A 211 -3.23 -9.69 -2.49
C GLU A 211 -2.40 -8.86 -3.47
N ARG A 212 -1.18 -9.31 -3.80
CA ARG A 212 -0.33 -8.65 -4.79
C ARG A 212 -0.87 -8.79 -6.20
N ILE A 213 -1.28 -9.99 -6.60
CA ILE A 213 -1.83 -10.28 -7.95
C ILE A 213 -3.07 -9.43 -8.22
N LYS A 214 -4.01 -9.36 -7.26
CA LYS A 214 -5.22 -8.51 -7.38
C LYS A 214 -4.93 -7.03 -7.59
N ASN A 215 -3.82 -6.52 -7.03
CA ASN A 215 -3.41 -5.13 -7.21
C ASN A 215 -2.70 -4.87 -8.55
N THR A 216 -2.16 -5.91 -9.18
CA THR A 216 -1.60 -5.86 -10.54
C THR A 216 -2.71 -5.95 -11.60
N GLU A 217 -3.67 -6.85 -11.42
CA GLU A 217 -4.83 -6.99 -12.33
C GLU A 217 -5.70 -5.73 -12.38
N ARG A 218 -5.89 -5.04 -11.24
CA ARG A 218 -6.58 -3.73 -11.22
C ARG A 218 -5.85 -2.62 -11.95
N LYS A 219 -4.54 -2.72 -12.16
CA LYS A 219 -3.78 -1.76 -12.99
C LYS A 219 -3.87 -2.09 -14.47
N ASN A 220 -4.20 -3.32 -14.83
CA ASN A 220 -4.16 -3.79 -16.20
C ASN A 220 -5.52 -3.82 -16.91
N GLY A 221 -6.64 -3.43 -16.27
CA GLY A 221 -7.87 -3.08 -16.98
C GLY A 221 -8.35 -4.06 -18.07
N VAL A 222 -8.03 -5.34 -17.93
CA VAL A 222 -8.46 -6.40 -18.84
C VAL A 222 -8.83 -7.59 -17.95
N ASP A 223 -10.13 -7.87 -17.92
CA ASP A 223 -10.69 -9.13 -17.44
C ASP A 223 -10.17 -10.25 -18.34
N GLU A 224 -9.05 -10.87 -17.99
CA GLU A 224 -8.57 -12.07 -18.70
C GLU A 224 -7.83 -13.01 -17.74
N VAL A 225 -8.53 -13.47 -16.71
CA VAL A 225 -8.15 -14.71 -15.99
C VAL A 225 -9.41 -15.49 -15.59
N ALA A 226 -10.23 -15.82 -16.58
CA ALA A 226 -11.32 -16.80 -16.47
C ALA A 226 -11.06 -18.07 -17.30
N GLU A 227 -9.83 -18.28 -17.80
CA GLU A 227 -9.49 -19.42 -18.68
C GLU A 227 -8.36 -20.31 -18.14
N TRP A 228 -8.26 -20.46 -16.82
CA TRP A 228 -7.41 -21.50 -16.20
C TRP A 228 -8.16 -22.36 -15.17
N LEU A 229 -9.41 -22.69 -15.50
CA LEU A 229 -10.14 -23.92 -15.12
C LEU A 229 -10.91 -24.40 -16.35
#